data_AF-A0A2E8R9P6-F1
#
_entry.id   AF-A0A2E8R9P6-F1
#
_cell.length_a   1.000
_cell.length_b   1.000
_cell.length_c   1.000
_cell.angle_alpha   90.00
_cell.angle_beta   90.00
_cell.angle_gamma   90.00
#
_symmetry.space_group_name_H-M   'P 1'
#
loop_
_entity.id
_entity.type
_entity.pdbx_description
1 polymer ?
#
loop_
_entity_poly.entity_id
_entity_poly.type
_entity_poly.pdbx_seq_one_letter_code
_entity_poly.pdbx_strand_id
1 'polypeptide(L)' 'MKEIIIDNTVISEKHSPYIIAEIGANHNGDMDLAFNMIDQA' A
#
# COMPACT_ATOMS: atom_id res chain seq x y z
N MET A 1 -7.02 12.13 19.93
CA MET A 1 -6.87 11.70 18.52
C MET A 1 -6.28 10.31 18.53
N LYS A 2 -6.78 9.40 17.68
CA LYS A 2 -6.25 8.05 17.56
C LYS A 2 -5.07 8.05 16.60
N GLU A 3 -4.07 7.23 16.87
CA GLU A 3 -2.90 7.01 16.01
C GLU A 3 -2.69 5.52 15.81
N ILE A 4 -2.19 5.15 14.64
CA ILE A 4 -1.76 3.80 14.29
C ILE A 4 -0.34 3.91 13.74
N ILE A 5 0.53 2.98 14.14
CA ILE A 5 1.89 2.90 13.63
C ILE A 5 2.00 1.61 12.83
N ILE A 6 2.34 1.73 11.54
CA ILE A 6 2.71 0.61 10.67
C ILE A 6 4.19 0.81 10.34
N ASP A 7 5.04 -0.09 10.85
CA ASP A 7 6.50 0.05 10.83
C ASP A 7 6.98 1.42 11.34
N ASN A 8 7.53 2.24 10.45
CA ASN A 8 8.04 3.58 10.78
C ASN A 8 7.08 4.71 10.34
N THR A 9 5.84 4.37 9.94
CA THR A 9 4.86 5.33 9.44
C THR A 9 3.74 5.55 10.45
N VAL A 10 3.53 6.81 10.83
CA VAL A 10 2.43 7.23 11.72
C VAL A 10 1.22 7.61 10.88
N ILE A 11 0.09 6.96 11.14
CA ILE A 11 -1.21 7.21 10.50
C ILE A 11 -2.10 7.92 11.51
N SER A 12 -2.38 9.20 11.26
CA SER A 12 -3.35 9.99 12.01
C SER A 12 -3.79 11.23 11.22
N GLU A 13 -4.85 11.90 11.68
CA GLU A 13 -5.40 13.13 11.08
C GLU A 13 -4.39 14.30 10.98
N LYS A 14 -3.27 14.22 11.71
CA LYS A 14 -2.22 15.25 11.72
C LYS A 14 -1.08 14.99 10.73
N HIS A 15 -1.06 13.83 10.08
CA HIS A 15 -0.01 13.44 9.14
C HIS A 15 -0.57 13.40 7.72
N SER A 16 0.31 13.29 6.74
CA SER A 16 -0.10 13.09 5.35
C SER A 16 -0.95 11.82 5.22
N PRO A 17 -1.93 11.80 4.29
CA PRO A 17 -2.71 10.59 4.02
C PRO A 17 -1.80 9.40 3.73
N TYR A 18 -2.13 8.26 4.34
CA TYR A 18 -1.47 6.99 4.05
C TYR A 18 -2.17 6.33 2.86
N ILE A 19 -1.47 6.22 1.72
CA ILE A 19 -2.02 5.67 0.48
C ILE A 19 -1.64 4.19 0.40
N ILE A 20 -2.64 3.33 0.16
CA ILE A 20 -2.45 1.89 -0.06
C ILE A 20 -2.66 1.61 -1.54
N ALA A 21 -1.62 1.12 -2.21
CA ALA A 21 -1.70 0.62 -3.58
C ALA A 21 -2.23 -0.83 -3.55
N GLU A 22 -3.55 -0.99 -3.59
CA GLU A 22 -4.19 -2.31 -3.58
C GLU A 22 -4.12 -2.96 -4.97
N ILE A 23 -3.22 -3.94 -5.12
CA ILE A 23 -3.11 -4.75 -6.36
C ILE A 23 -4.29 -5.74 -6.45
N GLY A 24 -4.71 -6.33 -5.33
CA GLY A 24 -5.83 -7.27 -5.30
C GLY A 24 -5.71 -8.40 -6.33
N ALA A 25 -6.78 -8.66 -7.08
CA ALA A 25 -6.81 -9.67 -8.15
C ALA A 25 -6.40 -9.11 -9.53
N ASN A 26 -5.89 -7.87 -9.62
CA ASN A 26 -5.60 -7.22 -10.90
C ASN A 26 -4.48 -7.90 -11.70
N HIS A 27 -3.67 -8.73 -11.05
CA HIS A 27 -2.65 -9.55 -11.69
C HIS A 27 -3.22 -10.81 -12.38
N ASN A 28 -4.52 -11.13 -12.23
CA ASN A 28 -5.21 -12.25 -12.90
C ASN A 28 -4.56 -13.63 -12.72
N GLY A 29 -3.83 -13.85 -11.63
CA GLY A 29 -3.08 -15.08 -11.39
C GLY A 29 -1.70 -15.14 -12.07
N ASP A 30 -1.32 -14.11 -12.82
CA ASP A 30 0.01 -13.93 -13.40
C ASP A 30 0.95 -13.32 -12.34
N MET A 31 2.00 -14.07 -11.97
CA MET A 31 2.96 -13.62 -10.96
C MET A 31 3.96 -12.61 -11.52
N ASP A 32 4.32 -12.70 -12.79
CA ASP A 32 5.25 -11.76 -13.41
C ASP A 32 4.60 -10.38 -13.51
N LEU A 33 3.31 -10.33 -13.83
CA LEU A 33 2.52 -9.11 -13.78
C LEU A 33 2.40 -8.56 -12.35
N ALA A 34 2.20 -9.42 -11.34
CA ALA A 34 2.15 -8.99 -9.94
C ALA A 34 3.47 -8.33 -9.51
N PHE A 35 4.61 -8.93 -9.85
CA PHE A 35 5.92 -8.33 -9.58
C PHE A 35 6.11 -7.01 -10.32
N ASN A 36 5.71 -6.95 -11.60
CA ASN A 36 5.79 -5.71 -12.36
C ASN A 36 4.95 -4.58 -11.73
N MET A 37 3.75 -4.88 -11.25
CA MET A 37 2.89 -3.92 -10.56
C MET A 37 3.52 -3.42 -9.24
N ILE A 38 4.20 -4.30 -8.49
CA ILE A 38 4.94 -3.92 -7.28
C ILE A 38 6.10 -2.98 -7.64
N ASP A 39 6.85 -3.28 -8.70
CA ASP A 39 8.00 -2.46 -9.13
C ASP A 39 7.58 -1.06 -9.61
N GLN A 40 6.34 -0.87 -10.04
CA GLN A 40 5.80 0.43 -10.47
C GLN A 40 5.13 1.24 -9.35
N ALA A 41 4.89 0.64 -8.19
CA ALA A 41 4.23 1.28 -7.04
C ALA A 41 5.21 2.07 -6.16
#